data_AF-A0A967N478-F1
#
_entry.id   AF-A0A967N478-F1
#
_cell.length_a   1.000
_cell.length_b   1.000
_cell.length_c   1.000
_cell.angle_alpha   90.00
_cell.angle_beta   90.00
_cell.angle_gamma   90.00
#
_symmetry.space_group_name_H-M   'P 1'
#
loop_
_entity.id
_entity.type
_entity.pdbx_description
1 polymer ?
#
loop_
_entity_poly.entity_id
_entity_poly.type
_entity_poly.pdbx_seq_one_letter_code
_entity_poly.pdbx_strand_id
1 'polypeptide(L)' 'ETARRIHFRLLRLMRANFVETNPIPVKAAMERLGKFPAHYRLPLTPLSDAGGRVLDRALRSAGLLT' A
#
# COMPACT_ATOMS: atom_id res chain seq x y z
N GLU A 1 13.94 -2.84 -22.05
CA GLU A 1 13.67 -4.13 -21.39
C GLU A 1 13.61 -4.06 -19.85
N THR A 2 14.73 -3.91 -19.12
CA THR A 2 14.77 -4.07 -17.64
C THR A 2 13.81 -3.17 -16.85
N ALA A 3 13.72 -1.88 -17.18
CA ALA A 3 12.80 -0.96 -16.50
C ALA A 3 11.34 -1.40 -16.59
N ARG A 4 10.89 -1.87 -17.76
CA ARG A 4 9.52 -2.33 -18.01
C ARG A 4 9.19 -3.56 -17.17
N ARG A 5 10.13 -4.51 -17.06
CA ARG A 5 9.99 -5.70 -16.22
C ARG A 5 9.82 -5.32 -14.74
N ILE A 6 10.65 -4.41 -14.23
CA ILE A 6 10.54 -3.94 -12.84
C ILE A 6 9.23 -3.19 -12.62
N HIS A 7 8.84 -2.32 -13.56
CA HIS A 7 7.59 -1.58 -13.50
C HIS A 7 6.39 -2.52 -13.36
N PHE A 8 6.25 -3.53 -14.23
CA PHE A 8 5.11 -4.45 -14.15
C PHE A 8 5.11 -5.33 -12.89
N ARG A 9 6.29 -5.68 -12.36
CA ARG A 9 6.41 -6.36 -11.06
C ARG A 9 5.85 -5.50 -9.92
N LEU A 10 6.11 -4.19 -9.95
CA LEU A 10 5.71 -3.26 -8.88
C LEU A 10 4.34 -2.61 -9.12
N LEU A 11 3.79 -2.67 -10.33
CA LEU A 11 2.60 -1.92 -10.74
C LEU A 11 1.38 -2.17 -9.84
N ARG A 12 1.19 -3.39 -9.35
CA ARG A 12 0.09 -3.71 -8.42
C ARG A 12 0.22 -2.97 -7.10
N LEU A 13 1.43 -2.93 -6.55
CA LEU A 13 1.75 -2.18 -5.33
C LEU A 13 1.62 -0.67 -5.56
N MET A 14 2.13 -0.17 -6.69
CA MET A 14 2.00 1.24 -7.07
C MET A 14 0.54 1.67 -7.15
N ARG A 15 -0.33 0.88 -7.78
CA ARG A 15 -1.78 1.16 -7.86
C ARG A 15 -2.47 1.10 -6.49
N ALA A 16 -2.12 0.11 -5.67
CA ALA A 16 -2.71 -0.04 -4.34
C ALA A 16 -2.38 1.14 -3.41
N ASN A 17 -1.22 1.77 -3.59
CA ASN A 17 -0.85 2.98 -2.83
C ASN A 17 -1.76 4.20 -3.10
N PHE A 18 -2.64 4.11 -4.11
CA PHE A 18 -3.60 5.15 -4.49
C PHE A 18 -5.04 4.59 -4.55
N VAL A 19 -5.34 3.48 -3.86
CA VAL A 19 -6.72 2.99 -3.72
C VAL A 19 -7.61 3.99 -2.96
N GLU A 20 -6.97 4.79 -2.09
CA GLU A 20 -7.52 5.98 -1.45
C GLU A 20 -6.43 7.09 -1.51
N THR A 21 -6.78 8.31 -1.09
CA THR A 21 -5.87 9.47 -1.17
C THR A 21 -4.53 9.21 -0.46
N ASN A 22 -3.44 9.33 -1.19
CA ASN A 22 -2.09 9.32 -0.62
C ASN A 22 -1.93 10.49 0.39
N PRO A 23 -1.37 10.29 1.60
CA PRO A 23 -0.58 9.15 2.06
C PRO A 23 -1.32 8.09 2.88
N ILE A 24 -2.65 7.96 2.75
CA ILE A 24 -3.42 7.02 3.59
C ILE A 24 -2.98 5.56 3.41
N PRO A 25 -2.91 5.01 2.18
CA PRO A 25 -2.57 3.60 1.98
C PRO A 25 -1.11 3.27 2.33
N VAL A 26 -0.17 4.17 2.01
CA VAL A 26 1.26 3.92 2.31
C VAL A 26 1.52 3.90 3.81
N LYS A 27 0.84 4.73 4.61
CA LYS A 27 0.93 4.67 6.07
C LYS A 27 0.42 3.34 6.62
N ALA A 28 -0.75 2.89 6.15
CA ALA A 28 -1.29 1.59 6.53
C ALA A 28 -0.35 0.44 6.12
N ALA A 29 0.30 0.53 4.96
CA ALA A 29 1.27 -0.46 4.51
C ALA A 29 2.47 -0.55 5.47
N MET A 30 3.03 0.59 5.87
CA MET A 30 4.19 0.62 6.75
C MET A 30 3.89 0.08 8.15
N GLU A 31 2.68 0.30 8.65
CA GLU A 31 2.21 -0.31 9.90
C GLU A 31 2.07 -1.83 9.78
N ARG A 32 1.42 -2.32 8.71
CA ARG A 32 1.28 -3.77 8.44
C ARG A 32 2.62 -4.49 8.28
N LEU A 33 3.62 -3.79 7.75
CA LEU A 33 4.99 -4.29 7.60
C LEU A 33 5.84 -4.12 8.87
N GLY A 34 5.25 -3.66 9.98
CA GLY A 34 5.93 -3.49 11.26
C GLY A 34 7.04 -2.43 11.24
N LYS A 35 6.95 -1.43 10.34
CA LYS A 35 7.98 -0.39 10.20
C LYS A 35 7.70 0.83 11.07
N PHE A 36 6.46 1.31 11.10
CA PHE A 36 6.02 2.38 11.99
C PHE A 36 4.49 2.45 12.05
N PRO A 37 3.91 2.96 13.16
CA PRO A 37 2.47 3.07 13.33
C PRO A 37 1.83 4.07 12.35
N ALA A 38 0.61 3.77 11.90
CA ALA A 38 -0.13 4.59 10.96
C ALA A 38 -0.87 5.73 11.70
N HIS A 39 -0.16 6.80 12.02
CA HIS A 39 -0.76 8.00 12.59
C HIS A 39 -1.31 8.95 11.52
N TYR A 40 -2.58 9.31 11.64
CA TYR A 40 -3.29 10.24 10.76
C TYR A 40 -3.58 11.56 11.47
N ARG A 41 -3.47 12.66 10.74
CA ARG A 41 -3.93 13.98 11.18
C ARG A 41 -5.03 14.41 10.23
N LEU A 42 -6.11 14.96 10.78
CA LEU A 42 -7.19 15.49 9.95
C LEU A 42 -6.64 16.50 8.94
N PRO A 43 -7.18 16.51 7.70
CA PRO A 43 -8.38 15.82 7.26
C PRO A 43 -8.18 14.35 6.83
N LEU A 44 -6.99 13.77 6.99
CA LEU A 44 -6.75 12.36 6.66
C LEU A 44 -7.39 11.44 7.69
N THR A 45 -7.99 10.36 7.20
CA THR A 45 -8.59 9.29 8.00
C THR A 45 -7.81 7.99 7.83
N PRO A 46 -7.99 7.01 8.75
CA PRO A 46 -7.53 5.65 8.51
C PRO A 46 -8.07 5.08 7.20
N LEU A 47 -7.31 4.17 6.60
CA LEU A 47 -7.70 3.44 5.39
C LEU A 47 -8.97 2.63 5.65
N SER A 48 -9.93 2.63 4.72
CA SER A 48 -11.12 1.79 4.85
C SER A 48 -10.78 0.30 4.81
N ASP A 49 -11.65 -0.56 5.34
CA ASP A 49 -11.48 -2.01 5.24
C ASP A 49 -11.41 -2.50 3.78
N ALA A 50 -12.15 -1.85 2.88
CA ALA A 50 -12.12 -2.15 1.46
C ALA A 50 -10.77 -1.81 0.83
N GLY A 51 -10.23 -0.61 1.11
CA GLY A 51 -8.89 -0.22 0.71
C GLY A 51 -7.82 -1.13 1.33
N GLY A 52 -8.03 -1.54 2.58
CA GLY A 52 -7.19 -2.48 3.31
C GLY A 52 -7.06 -3.83 2.61
N ARG A 53 -8.17 -4.43 2.14
CA ARG A 53 -8.12 -5.70 1.40
C ARG A 53 -7.35 -5.59 0.09
N VAL A 54 -7.47 -4.45 -0.61
CA VAL A 54 -6.71 -4.18 -1.85
C VAL A 54 -5.22 -4.07 -1.54
N LEU A 55 -4.87 -3.33 -0.49
CA LEU A 55 -3.50 -3.14 -0.05
C LEU A 55 -2.82 -4.45 0.38
N ASP A 56 -3.49 -5.28 1.18
CA ASP A 56 -2.95 -6.59 1.62
C ASP A 56 -2.65 -7.51 0.45
N ARG A 57 -3.58 -7.58 -0.52
CA ARG A 57 -3.38 -8.38 -1.72
C ARG A 57 -2.18 -7.90 -2.53
N ALA A 58 -1.99 -6.58 -2.63
CA ALA A 58 -0.86 -6.00 -3.33
C ALA A 58 0.47 -6.27 -2.61
N LEU A 59 0.52 -6.12 -1.28
CA LEU A 59 1.68 -6.42 -0.44
C LEU A 59 2.08 -7.90 -0.54
N ARG A 60 1.13 -8.84 -0.43
CA ARG A 60 1.38 -10.28 -0.65
C ARG A 60 1.90 -10.57 -2.05
N SER A 61 1.31 -9.95 -3.08
CA SER A 61 1.78 -10.12 -4.47
C SER A 61 3.20 -9.59 -4.72
N ALA A 62 3.65 -8.65 -3.88
CA ALA A 62 5.01 -8.13 -3.90
C ALA A 62 5.96 -8.91 -2.97
N GLY A 63 5.49 -9.94 -2.27
CA GLY A 63 6.28 -10.73 -1.32
C GLY A 63 6.63 -9.99 -0.02
N LEU A 64 5.89 -8.93 0.32
CA LEU A 64 6.17 -8.09 1.50
C LEU A 64 5.39 -8.52 2.75
N LEU A 65 4.25 -9.18 2.56
CA LEU A 65 3.37 -9.65 3.62
C LEU A 65 3.11 -11.15 3.39
N THR A 66 3.19 -11.95 4.47
CA THR A 66 2.82 -13.37 4.48
C THR A 66 1.31 -13.51 4.56
#